data_AF-A0A9W6RGW4-F1
#
_entry.id   AF-A0A9W6RGW4-F1
#
_cell.length_a   1.000
_cell.length_b   1.000
_cell.length_c   1.000
_cell.angle_alpha   90.00
_cell.angle_beta   90.00
_cell.angle_gamma   90.00
#
_symmetry.space_group_name_H-M   'P 1'
#
loop_
_entity.id
_entity.type
_entity.pdbx_description
1 polymer ?
#
loop_
_entity_poly.entity_id
_entity_poly.type
_entity_poly.pdbx_seq_one_letter_code
_entity_poly.pdbx_strand_id
1 'polypeptide(L)' 'MSPEAAVRSVQSMETVEDHTSAARLFITEALTLDPRMSHEKLIAAQVEATLAIASALDGVATAVRDGREA' A
#
# COMPACT_ATOMS: atom_id res chain seq x y z
N MET A 1 7.19 4.01 -23.93
CA MET A 1 6.55 3.22 -22.87
C MET A 1 5.30 2.57 -23.44
N SER A 2 5.14 1.25 -23.28
CA SER A 2 3.96 0.53 -23.76
C SER A 2 2.70 0.97 -22.99
N PRO A 3 1.51 1.09 -23.62
CA PRO A 3 0.25 1.40 -22.93
C PRO A 3 -0.03 0.47 -21.75
N GLU A 4 0.36 -0.80 -21.86
CA GLU A 4 0.15 -1.80 -20.81
C GLU A 4 0.99 -1.54 -19.56
N ALA A 5 2.24 -1.10 -19.73
CA ALA A 5 3.12 -0.72 -18.64
C ALA A 5 2.61 0.54 -17.91
N ALA A 6 2.00 1.47 -18.65
CA ALA A 6 1.37 2.65 -18.07
C ALA A 6 0.16 2.30 -17.20
N VAL A 7 -0.71 1.38 -17.67
CA VAL A 7 -1.89 0.91 -16.91
C VAL A 7 -1.46 0.19 -15.64
N ARG A 8 -0.47 -0.72 -15.72
CA ARG A 8 0.07 -1.42 -14.54
C ARG A 8 0.66 -0.45 -13.51
N SER A 9 1.38 0.58 -13.97
CA SER A 9 1.93 1.60 -13.08
C SER A 9 0.86 2.40 -12.35
N VAL A 10 -0.23 2.78 -13.03
CA VAL A 10 -1.34 3.52 -12.40
C VAL A 10 -2.05 2.66 -11.37
N GLN A 11 -2.34 1.40 -11.68
CA GLN A 11 -2.99 0.47 -10.75
C GLN A 11 -2.14 0.18 -9.51
N SER A 12 -0.81 0.07 -9.68
CA SER A 12 0.12 -0.09 -8.55
C SER A 12 0.08 1.14 -7.62
N MET A 13 0.04 2.35 -8.16
CA MET A 13 -0.05 3.58 -7.36
C MET A 13 -1.39 3.69 -6.61
N GLU A 14 -2.52 3.42 -7.28
CA GLU A 14 -3.85 3.40 -6.66
C GLU A 14 -3.90 2.42 -5.48
N THR A 15 -3.34 1.22 -5.66
CA THR A 15 -3.27 0.20 -4.60
C THR A 15 -2.43 0.64 -3.40
N VAL A 16 -1.30 1.33 -3.63
CA VAL A 16 -0.45 1.87 -2.55
C VAL A 16 -1.18 2.97 -1.78
N GLU A 17 -1.89 3.86 -2.48
CA GLU A 17 -2.67 4.94 -1.88
C GLU A 17 -3.83 4.43 -1.03
N ASP A 18 -4.53 3.38 -1.48
CA ASP A 18 -5.62 2.74 -0.76
C ASP A 18 -5.14 2.12 0.56
N HIS A 19 -4.09 1.29 0.52
CA HIS A 19 -3.52 0.69 1.72
C HIS A 19 -2.97 1.75 2.69
N THR A 20 -2.32 2.80 2.17
CA THR A 20 -1.85 3.91 3.01
C THR A 20 -3.00 4.65 3.69
N SER A 21 -4.10 4.86 2.97
CA SER A 21 -5.30 5.52 3.48
C SER A 21 -5.97 4.67 4.56
N ALA A 22 -6.10 3.36 4.34
CA ALA A 22 -6.64 2.41 5.31
C ALA A 22 -5.79 2.36 6.60
N ALA A 23 -4.46 2.31 6.47
CA ALA A 23 -3.56 2.35 7.61
C ALA A 23 -3.77 3.62 8.47
N ARG A 24 -3.89 4.79 7.82
CA ARG A 24 -4.14 6.06 8.52
C ARG A 24 -5.50 6.09 9.22
N LEU A 25 -6.53 5.51 8.60
CA LEU A 25 -7.84 5.39 9.22
C LEU A 25 -7.77 4.56 10.50
N PHE A 26 -7.12 3.38 10.45
CA PHE A 26 -6.99 2.53 11.62
C PHE A 26 -6.18 3.16 12.75
N ILE A 27 -5.12 3.93 12.44
CA ILE A 27 -4.40 4.72 13.45
C ILE A 27 -5.33 5.75 14.10
N THR A 28 -6.12 6.46 13.29
CA THR A 28 -7.06 7.47 13.77
C THR A 28 -8.10 6.84 14.70
N GLU A 29 -8.65 5.70 14.32
CA GLU A 29 -9.58 4.94 15.16
C GLU A 29 -8.89 4.49 16.46
N ALA A 30 -7.67 3.95 16.40
CA ALA A 30 -6.92 3.49 17.56
C ALA A 30 -6.71 4.58 18.63
N LEU A 31 -6.52 5.83 18.21
CA LEU A 31 -6.33 6.98 19.11
C LEU A 31 -7.61 7.41 19.84
N THR A 32 -8.77 6.97 19.37
CA THR A 32 -10.08 7.35 19.92
C THR A 32 -10.75 6.25 20.76
N LEU A 33 -10.16 5.06 20.81
CA LEU A 33 -10.74 3.86 21.41
C LEU A 33 -10.09 3.48 22.75
N ASP A 34 -10.78 2.66 23.54
CA ASP A 34 -10.21 1.98 24.72
C ASP A 34 -8.94 1.19 24.34
N PRO A 35 -7.93 1.08 25.23
CA PRO A 35 -6.63 0.48 24.91
C PRO A 35 -6.66 -0.91 24.28
N ARG A 36 -7.66 -1.75 24.59
CA ARG A 36 -7.76 -3.10 23.98
C ARG A 36 -8.15 -3.02 22.50
N MET A 37 -9.18 -2.24 22.19
CA MET A 37 -9.61 -2.00 20.81
C MET A 37 -8.57 -1.18 20.04
N SER A 38 -7.85 -0.29 20.74
CA SER A 38 -6.71 0.44 20.20
C SER A 38 -5.62 -0.50 19.67
N HIS A 39 -5.29 -1.57 20.41
CA HIS A 39 -4.28 -2.53 20.00
C HIS A 39 -4.64 -3.28 18.71
N GLU A 40 -5.88 -3.78 18.58
CA GLU A 40 -6.34 -4.46 17.37
C GLU A 40 -6.29 -3.53 16.15
N LYS A 41 -6.67 -2.26 16.33
CA LYS A 41 -6.58 -1.25 15.27
C LYS A 41 -5.15 -0.94 14.88
N LEU A 42 -4.21 -0.90 15.83
CA LEU A 42 -2.80 -0.73 15.51
C LEU A 42 -2.22 -1.93 14.73
N ILE A 43 -2.65 -3.15 15.05
CA ILE A 43 -2.27 -4.34 14.25
C ILE A 43 -2.82 -4.21 12.82
N ALA A 44 -4.10 -3.86 12.66
CA ALA A 44 -4.71 -3.66 11.35
C ALA A 44 -3.99 -2.56 10.55
N ALA A 45 -3.66 -1.43 11.20
CA ALA A 45 -2.88 -0.36 10.59
C ALA A 45 -1.51 -0.84 10.11
N GLN A 46 -0.82 -1.67 10.91
CA GLN A 46 0.47 -2.23 10.54
C GLN A 46 0.38 -3.18 9.34
N VAL A 47 -0.69 -3.99 9.25
CA VAL A 47 -0.92 -4.86 8.09
C VAL A 47 -1.10 -4.04 6.83
N GLU A 48 -1.97 -3.03 6.85
CA GLU A 48 -2.19 -2.15 5.70
C GLU A 48 -0.91 -1.40 5.28
N ALA A 49 -0.14 -0.87 6.23
CA ALA A 49 1.14 -0.24 5.93
C ALA A 49 2.14 -1.21 5.30
N THR A 50 2.14 -2.48 5.73
CA THR A 50 2.99 -3.52 5.16
C THR A 50 2.58 -3.85 3.72
N LEU A 51 1.28 -3.92 3.44
CA LEU A 51 0.75 -4.13 2.09
C LEU A 51 1.08 -2.97 1.16
N ALA A 52 0.97 -1.72 1.63
CA ALA A 52 1.38 -0.54 0.85
C ALA A 52 2.85 -0.62 0.42
N ILE A 53 3.75 -0.99 1.34
CA ILE A 53 5.18 -1.16 1.03
C ILE A 53 5.39 -2.30 0.04
N ALA A 54 4.74 -3.44 0.24
CA ALA A 54 4.86 -4.60 -0.65
C ALA A 54 4.42 -4.26 -2.08
N SER A 55 3.27 -3.57 -2.24
CA SER A 55 2.76 -3.13 -3.55
C SER A 55 3.69 -2.11 -4.22
N ALA A 56 4.29 -1.20 -3.45
CA ALA A 56 5.26 -0.24 -3.99
C ALA A 56 6.54 -0.95 -4.48
N LEU A 57 7.05 -1.92 -3.71
CA LEU A 57 8.23 -2.71 -4.09
C LEU A 57 7.96 -3.58 -5.32
N ASP A 58 6.77 -4.17 -5.44
CA ASP A 58 6.36 -4.94 -6.62
C ASP A 58 6.27 -4.05 -7.87
N GLY A 59 5.74 -2.83 -7.73
CA GLY A 59 5.73 -1.82 -8.78
C GLY A 59 7.15 -1.48 -9.27
N VAL A 60 8.09 -1.25 -8.34
CA VAL A 60 9.51 -1.00 -8.68
C VAL A 60 10.13 -2.21 -9.37
N ALA A 61 9.92 -3.42 -8.86
CA ALA A 61 10.47 -4.64 -9.45
C ALA A 61 9.96 -4.87 -10.89
N THR A 62 8.68 -4.58 -11.12
CA THR A 62 8.07 -4.64 -12.46
C THR A 62 8.68 -3.60 -13.40
N ALA A 63 8.81 -2.35 -12.97
CA ALA A 63 9.44 -1.30 -13.79
C ALA A 63 10.90 -1.63 -14.15
N VAL A 64 11.66 -2.21 -13.22
CA VAL A 64 13.04 -2.66 -13.48
C VAL A 64 13.10 -3.80 -14.49
N ARG A 65 12.16 -4.75 -14.41
CA ARG A 65 12.06 -5.87 -15.37
C ARG A 65 11.72 -5.36 -16.77
N ASP A 66 10.66 -4.55 -16.89
CA ASP A 66 10.21 -3.99 -18.16
C ASP A 66 11.31 -3.11 -18.81
N GLY A 67 12.07 -2.37 -18.00
CA GLY A 67 13.20 -1.57 -18.48
C GLY A 67 14.44 -2.36 -18.91
N ARG A 68 14.58 -3.63 -18.50
CA ARG A 68 15.64 -4.54 -18.99
C ARG A 68 15.29 -5.22 -20.31
N GLU A 69 14.00 -5.33 -20.63
CA GLU A 69 13.47 -6.01 -21.82
C GLU A 69 13.22 -5.06 -23.00
N ALA A 70 13.35 -3.75 -22.79
CA ALA A 70 13.19 -2.68 -23.78
C ALA A 70 14.51 -2.25 -24.43
#